data_AF-F3KE35-F1
#
_entry.id   AF-F3KE35-F1
#
_cell.length_a   1.000
_cell.length_b   1.000
_cell.length_c   1.000
_cell.angle_alpha   90.00
_cell.angle_beta   90.00
_cell.angle_gamma   90.00
#
_symmetry.space_group_name_H-M   'P 1'
#
loop_
_entity.id
_entity.type
_entity.pdbx_description
1 polymer ?
#
loop_
_entity_poly.entity_id
_entity_poly.type
_entity_poly.pdbx_seq_one_letter_code
_entity_poly.pdbx_strand_id
1 'polypeptide(L)'
;MLTLFSKEFVATVSLLCLLVMSAVAVVYVSHLNRHAFSDFQAALQERDSLDIEWGQLLLEQSALAQHARVEQIARARLAMRVPEAKDIVLVQW
;
A
#
# COMPACT_ATOMS: atom_id res chain seq x y z
N MET A 1 55.70 26.65 -27.02
CA MET A 1 54.60 26.28 -27.95
C MET A 1 54.27 24.78 -27.86
N LEU A 2 55.24 23.85 -27.99
CA LEU A 2 54.98 22.39 -27.91
C LEU A 2 54.38 21.88 -26.57
N THR A 3 54.71 22.50 -25.43
CA THR A 3 54.25 22.04 -24.10
C THR A 3 52.84 22.51 -23.72
N LEU A 4 52.31 23.53 -24.39
CA LEU A 4 50.93 23.99 -24.17
C LEU A 4 49.95 23.04 -24.87
N PHE A 5 50.29 22.63 -26.09
CA PHE A 5 49.46 21.73 -26.91
C PHE A 5 49.25 20.37 -26.24
N SER A 6 50.26 19.83 -25.53
CA SER A 6 50.13 18.57 -24.79
C SER A 6 49.23 18.68 -23.56
N LYS A 7 49.24 19.81 -22.85
CA LYS A 7 48.36 20.03 -21.68
C LYS A 7 46.90 20.11 -22.08
N GLU A 8 46.59 20.83 -23.16
CA GLU A 8 45.21 20.97 -23.66
C GLU A 8 44.66 19.64 -24.19
N PHE A 9 45.51 18.86 -24.86
CA PHE A 9 45.15 17.52 -25.32
C PHE A 9 44.83 16.58 -24.15
N VAL A 10 45.68 16.55 -23.10
CA VAL A 10 45.44 15.74 -21.90
C VAL A 10 44.16 16.16 -21.18
N ALA A 11 43.90 17.47 -21.07
CA ALA A 11 42.66 17.99 -20.47
C ALA A 11 41.41 17.59 -21.27
N THR A 12 41.49 17.62 -22.60
CA THR A 12 40.36 17.24 -23.47
C THR A 12 40.05 15.75 -23.36
N VAL A 13 41.09 14.90 -23.37
CA VAL A 13 40.94 13.45 -23.24
C VAL A 13 40.41 13.09 -21.85
N SER A 14 40.90 13.74 -20.78
CA SER A 14 40.39 13.47 -19.43
C SER A 14 38.93 13.86 -19.28
N LEU A 15 38.51 14.99 -19.86
CA LEU A 15 37.12 15.42 -19.86
C LEU A 15 36.22 14.46 -20.66
N LEU A 16 36.70 13.98 -21.81
CA LEU A 16 35.99 12.97 -22.60
C LEU A 16 35.82 11.67 -21.81
N CYS A 17 36.86 11.19 -21.13
CA CYS A 17 36.77 10.00 -20.27
C CYS A 17 35.77 10.20 -19.12
N LEU A 18 35.80 11.36 -18.45
CA LEU A 18 34.85 11.69 -17.40
C LEU A 18 33.40 11.72 -17.92
N LEU A 19 33.18 12.28 -19.11
CA LEU A 19 31.87 12.31 -19.75
C LEU A 19 31.35 10.89 -20.05
N VAL A 20 32.20 10.03 -20.62
CA VAL A 20 31.84 8.63 -20.92
C VAL A 20 31.54 7.87 -19.63
N MET A 21 32.37 8.01 -18.60
CA MET A 21 32.12 7.40 -17.28
C MET A 21 30.80 7.88 -16.69
N SER A 22 30.49 9.18 -16.79
CA SER A 22 29.22 9.74 -16.34
C SER A 22 28.04 9.14 -17.09
N ALA A 23 28.11 9.07 -18.43
CA ALA A 23 27.05 8.48 -19.24
C ALA A 23 26.78 7.01 -18.87
N VAL A 24 27.83 6.21 -18.69
CA VAL A 24 27.70 4.81 -18.26
C VAL A 24 27.13 4.71 -16.85
N ALA A 25 27.58 5.56 -15.92
CA ALA A 25 27.09 5.58 -14.55
C ALA A 25 25.58 5.91 -14.49
N VAL A 26 25.11 6.88 -15.29
CA VAL A 26 23.69 7.23 -15.37
C VAL A 26 22.85 6.06 -15.85
N VAL A 27 23.29 5.34 -16.90
CA VAL A 27 22.58 4.16 -17.41
C VAL A 27 22.56 3.04 -16.36
N TYR A 28 23.68 2.81 -15.69
CA TYR A 28 23.79 1.80 -14.64
C TYR A 28 22.85 2.10 -13.46
N VAL A 29 22.84 3.34 -12.98
CA VAL A 29 21.95 3.77 -11.89
C VAL A 29 20.48 3.67 -12.33
N SER A 30 20.16 4.04 -13.57
CA SER A 30 18.79 3.90 -14.10
C SER A 30 18.34 2.44 -14.11
N HIS A 31 19.20 1.52 -14.53
CA HIS A 31 18.92 0.09 -14.50
C HIS A 31 18.69 -0.41 -13.06
N LEU A 32 19.59 -0.04 -12.14
CA LEU A 32 19.47 -0.44 -10.74
C LEU A 32 18.19 0.11 -10.09
N ASN A 33 17.84 1.36 -10.40
CA ASN A 33 16.62 1.99 -9.94
C ASN A 33 15.39 1.26 -10.48
N ARG A 34 15.38 0.85 -11.75
CA ARG A 34 14.26 0.07 -12.31
C ARG A 34 14.02 -1.25 -11.57
N HIS A 35 15.08 -1.97 -11.19
CA HIS A 35 14.96 -3.20 -10.40
C HIS A 35 14.44 -2.91 -8.99
N ALA A 36 15.10 -2.00 -8.26
CA ALA A 36 14.69 -1.66 -6.90
C ALA A 36 13.26 -1.11 -6.83
N PHE A 37 12.85 -0.33 -7.83
CA PHE A 37 11.49 0.19 -7.93
C PHE A 37 10.48 -0.92 -8.20
N SER A 38 10.81 -1.93 -9.02
CA SER A 38 9.94 -3.08 -9.26
C SER A 38 9.64 -3.84 -7.96
N ASP A 39 10.68 -4.15 -7.18
CA ASP A 39 10.53 -4.88 -5.91
C ASP A 39 9.72 -4.06 -4.90
N PHE A 40 9.99 -2.76 -4.82
CA PHE A 40 9.23 -1.84 -3.98
C PHE A 40 7.75 -1.79 -4.36
N GLN A 41 7.44 -1.72 -5.66
CA GLN A 41 6.06 -1.72 -6.15
C GLN A 41 5.34 -3.04 -5.85
N ALA A 42 6.02 -4.17 -5.98
CA ALA A 42 5.44 -5.46 -5.63
C ALA A 42 5.07 -5.55 -4.14
N ALA A 43 5.96 -5.09 -3.25
CA ALA A 43 5.70 -5.07 -1.81
C ALA A 43 4.54 -4.11 -1.44
N LEU A 44 4.43 -2.96 -2.13
CA LEU A 44 3.31 -2.05 -1.95
C LEU A 44 1.99 -2.69 -2.38
N GLN A 45 1.95 -3.35 -3.53
CA GLN A 45 0.76 -4.04 -4.01
C GLN A 45 0.29 -5.13 -3.04
N GLU A 46 1.22 -5.90 -2.47
CA GLU A 46 0.90 -6.90 -1.46
C GLU A 46 0.27 -6.25 -0.23
N ARG A 47 0.89 -5.20 0.31
CA ARG A 47 0.34 -4.47 1.46
C ARG A 47 -1.06 -3.93 1.18
N ASP A 48 -1.26 -3.30 0.03
CA ASP A 48 -2.56 -2.72 -0.33
C ASP A 48 -3.65 -3.82 -0.47
N SER A 49 -3.28 -5.02 -0.95
CA SER A 49 -4.21 -6.16 -0.98
C SER A 49 -4.60 -6.66 0.41
N LEU A 50 -3.63 -6.74 1.33
CA LEU A 50 -3.87 -7.11 2.73
C LEU A 50 -4.73 -6.08 3.46
N ASP A 51 -4.55 -4.78 3.18
CA ASP A 51 -5.38 -3.71 3.75
C ASP A 51 -6.83 -3.82 3.28
N ILE A 52 -7.05 -4.20 2.01
CA ILE A 52 -8.40 -4.47 1.49
C ILE A 52 -9.03 -5.66 2.20
N GLU A 53 -8.31 -6.79 2.31
CA GLU A 53 -8.81 -7.99 2.99
C GLU A 53 -9.12 -7.70 4.46
N TRP A 54 -8.24 -6.99 5.15
CA TRP A 54 -8.46 -6.56 6.53
C TRP A 54 -9.72 -5.71 6.66
N GLY A 55 -9.95 -4.77 5.74
CA GLY A 55 -11.17 -3.97 5.70
C GLY A 55 -12.43 -4.82 5.53
N GLN A 56 -12.40 -5.84 4.66
CA GLN A 56 -13.50 -6.78 4.48
C GLN A 56 -13.78 -7.58 5.77
N LEU A 57 -12.73 -8.15 6.37
CA LEU A 57 -12.84 -8.89 7.63
C LEU A 57 -13.39 -8.03 8.78
N LEU A 58 -13.00 -6.76 8.84
CA LEU A 58 -13.51 -5.83 9.84
C LEU A 58 -15.01 -5.57 9.67
N LEU A 59 -15.47 -5.42 8.42
CA LEU A 59 -16.89 -5.27 8.11
C LEU A 59 -17.67 -6.53 8.50
N GLU A 60 -17.18 -7.72 8.14
CA GLU A 60 -17.78 -9.00 8.55
C GLU A 60 -17.88 -9.12 10.07
N GLN A 61 -16.81 -8.80 10.79
CA GLN A 61 -16.80 -8.83 12.25
C GLN A 61 -17.78 -7.84 12.86
N SER A 62 -17.86 -6.61 12.33
CA SER A 62 -18.78 -5.59 12.83
C SER A 62 -20.26 -5.99 12.67
N ALA A 63 -20.60 -6.62 11.54
CA ALA A 63 -21.94 -7.15 11.28
C ALA A 63 -22.31 -8.27 12.26
N LEU A 64 -21.36 -9.16 12.55
CA LEU A 64 -21.56 -10.30 13.47
C LEU A 64 -21.56 -9.87 14.95
N ALA A 65 -20.73 -8.92 15.34
CA ALA A 65 -20.51 -8.56 16.74
C ALA A 65 -21.66 -7.72 17.35
N GLN A 66 -22.31 -6.85 16.58
CA GLN A 66 -23.38 -5.97 17.08
C GLN A 66 -24.74 -6.68 17.19
N HIS A 67 -25.14 -7.44 16.17
CA HIS A 67 -26.48 -8.03 16.15
C HIS A 67 -26.54 -9.40 16.81
N ALA A 68 -25.66 -10.33 16.42
CA ALA A 68 -25.78 -11.72 16.87
C ALA A 68 -25.52 -11.87 18.37
N ARG A 69 -24.52 -11.18 18.92
CA ARG A 69 -24.17 -11.29 20.35
C ARG A 69 -25.22 -10.68 21.27
N VAL A 70 -25.78 -9.52 20.91
CA VAL A 70 -26.84 -8.87 21.72
C VAL A 70 -28.11 -9.70 21.69
N GLU A 71 -28.49 -10.21 20.52
CA GLU A 71 -29.66 -11.05 20.34
C GLU A 71 -29.54 -12.40 21.07
N GLN A 72 -28.37 -13.06 21.02
CA GLN A 72 -28.12 -14.27 21.79
C GLN A 72 -28.23 -14.04 23.29
N ILE A 73 -27.62 -12.97 23.80
CA ILE A 73 -27.68 -12.64 25.23
C ILE A 73 -29.13 -12.30 25.64
N ALA A 74 -29.88 -11.58 24.81
CA ALA A 74 -31.28 -11.25 25.04
C ALA A 74 -32.17 -12.49 25.09
N ARG A 75 -32.01 -13.43 24.16
CA ARG A 75 -32.76 -14.70 24.18
C ARG A 75 -32.34 -15.59 25.34
N ALA A 76 -31.04 -15.76 25.57
CA ALA A 76 -30.52 -16.74 26.53
C ALA A 76 -30.59 -16.28 27.99
N ARG A 77 -30.31 -14.99 28.28
CA ARG A 77 -30.31 -14.47 29.67
C ARG A 77 -31.59 -13.75 30.05
N LEU A 78 -32.27 -13.13 29.08
CA LEU A 78 -33.47 -12.32 29.34
C LEU A 78 -34.76 -13.01 28.87
N ALA A 79 -34.68 -14.25 28.33
CA ALA A 79 -35.80 -15.00 27.77
C ALA A 79 -36.64 -14.18 26.76
N MET A 80 -36.02 -13.19 26.10
CA MET A 80 -36.72 -12.33 25.14
C MET A 80 -37.12 -13.15 23.92
N ARG A 81 -38.41 -13.09 23.59
CA ARG A 81 -39.00 -13.64 22.37
C ARG A 81 -39.47 -12.50 21.47
N VAL A 82 -39.45 -12.72 20.15
CA VAL A 82 -40.03 -11.76 19.20
C VAL A 82 -41.54 -11.71 19.47
N PRO A 83 -42.13 -10.54 19.76
CA PRO A 83 -43.55 -10.43 20.03
C PRO A 83 -44.37 -10.76 18.78
N GLU A 84 -45.53 -11.41 18.97
CA GLU A 84 -46.43 -11.72 17.87
C GLU A 84 -47.26 -10.48 17.49
N ALA A 85 -47.86 -10.46 16.29
CA ALA A 85 -48.63 -9.30 15.80
C ALA A 85 -49.77 -8.87 16.75
N LYS A 86 -50.28 -9.80 17.57
CA LYS A 86 -51.31 -9.57 18.60
C LYS A 86 -50.81 -8.82 19.83
N ASP A 87 -49.49 -8.79 20.06
CA ASP A 87 -48.85 -8.17 21.21
C ASP A 87 -48.42 -6.70 20.92
N ILE A 88 -48.66 -6.20 19.71
CA ILE A 88 -48.25 -4.86 19.26
C ILE A 88 -49.44 -3.90 19.37
N VAL A 89 -49.35 -2.91 20.27
CA VAL A 89 -50.35 -1.84 20.42
C VAL A 89 -49.74 -0.54 19.92
N LEU A 90 -50.36 0.06 18.89
CA LEU A 90 -49.91 1.33 18.31
C LEU A 90 -50.53 2.49 19.10
N VAL A 91 -49.70 3.25 19.81
CA VAL A 91 -50.16 4.44 20.54
C VAL A 91 -50.13 5.62 19.57
N GLN A 92 -51.29 6.22 19.30
CA GLN A 92 -51.39 7.46 18.54
C GLN A 92 -51.23 8.64 19.50
N TRP A 93 -50.34 9.56 19.16
CA TRP A 93 -50.05 10.78 19.92
C TRP A 93 -51.19 11.79 19.82
#